data_AF-A0A9D7I613-F1
#
_entry.id   AF-A0A9D7I613-F1
#
_cell.length_a   1.000
_cell.length_b   1.000
_cell.length_c   1.000
_cell.angle_alpha   90.00
_cell.angle_beta   90.00
_cell.angle_gamma   90.00
#
_symmetry.space_group_name_H-M   'P 1'
#
loop_
_entity.id
_entity.type
_entity.pdbx_description
1 polymer ?
#
loop_
_entity_poly.entity_id
_entity_poly.type
_entity_poly.pdbx_seq_one_letter_code
_entity_poly.pdbx_strand_id
1 'polypeptide(L)'
;MKKYVNLNILAEGQAEREFAQNTLGPYFEPLGILVDSRCVITSRKKHKKGGLGNYLQAKNDLIRWISEEKGRHPFFTTMFDLYALPNNFPKFEESLKIIDPYKRVEFLENALFEDIDYLKFIPYIQLHEFEALLLANPEILLWSM
;
A
#
# COMPACT_ATOMS: atom_id res chain seq x y z
N MET A 1 -23.82 -10.00 16.36
CA MET A 1 -22.41 -10.13 15.94
C MET A 1 -21.95 -8.79 15.38
N LYS A 2 -20.86 -8.20 15.88
CA LYS A 2 -20.24 -7.05 15.20
C LYS A 2 -19.77 -7.51 13.82
N LYS A 3 -20.22 -6.84 12.76
CA LYS A 3 -19.80 -7.14 11.40
C LYS A 3 -18.49 -6.40 11.15
N TYR A 4 -17.39 -7.15 11.09
CA TYR A 4 -16.08 -6.57 10.78
C TYR A 4 -15.91 -6.39 9.27
N VAL A 5 -15.17 -5.35 8.90
CA VAL A 5 -14.69 -5.12 7.53
C VAL A 5 -13.22 -5.52 7.47
N ASN A 6 -12.85 -6.34 6.49
CA ASN A 6 -11.44 -6.69 6.27
C ASN A 6 -10.79 -5.64 5.35
N LEU A 7 -9.62 -5.15 5.74
CA LEU A 7 -8.78 -4.25 4.94
C LEU A 7 -7.42 -4.91 4.70
N ASN A 8 -7.11 -5.19 3.44
CA ASN A 8 -5.86 -5.80 3.02
C ASN A 8 -4.94 -4.71 2.44
N ILE A 9 -3.75 -4.55 3.02
CA ILE A 9 -2.79 -3.51 2.64
C ILE A 9 -1.59 -4.15 1.94
N LEU A 10 -1.38 -3.83 0.67
CA LEU A 10 -0.16 -4.20 -0.05
C LEU A 10 0.92 -3.14 0.18
N ALA A 11 1.85 -3.45 1.07
CA ALA A 11 2.99 -2.61 1.42
C ALA A 11 4.14 -2.77 0.43
N GLU A 12 4.85 -1.68 0.15
CA GLU A 12 6.08 -1.72 -0.65
C GLU A 12 7.18 -2.56 0.02
N GLY A 13 7.43 -2.31 1.30
CA GLY A 13 8.52 -2.89 2.08
C GLY A 13 8.08 -3.52 3.39
N GLN A 14 9.07 -3.97 4.16
CA GLN A 14 8.84 -4.63 5.45
C GLN A 14 8.42 -3.63 6.52
N ALA A 15 9.02 -2.43 6.56
CA ALA A 15 8.68 -1.39 7.54
C ALA A 15 7.21 -0.95 7.39
N GLU A 16 6.77 -0.73 6.16
CA GLU A 16 5.40 -0.36 5.82
C GLU A 16 4.41 -1.45 6.25
N ARG A 17 4.76 -2.72 6.01
CA ARG A 17 3.94 -3.86 6.44
C ARG A 17 3.84 -3.94 7.97
N GLU A 18 4.95 -3.78 8.67
CA GLU A 18 4.98 -3.83 10.13
C GLU A 18 4.19 -2.67 10.74
N PHE A 19 4.28 -1.48 10.17
CA PHE A 19 3.42 -0.35 10.54
C PHE A 19 1.93 -0.65 10.32
N ALA A 20 1.57 -1.21 9.17
CA ALA A 20 0.20 -1.60 8.88
C ALA A 20 -0.33 -2.63 9.90
N GLN A 21 0.47 -3.64 10.25
CA GLN A 21 0.06 -4.70 11.18
C GLN A 21 0.04 -4.22 12.64
N ASN A 22 1.09 -3.53 13.08
CA ASN A 22 1.32 -3.25 14.49
C ASN A 22 0.82 -1.87 14.94
N THR A 23 0.61 -0.94 14.01
CA THR A 23 0.09 0.41 14.31
C THR A 23 -1.33 0.59 13.78
N LEU A 24 -1.55 0.38 12.48
CA LEU A 24 -2.87 0.57 11.88
C LEU A 24 -3.87 -0.49 12.35
N GLY A 25 -3.46 -1.76 12.46
CA GLY A 25 -4.32 -2.85 12.95
C GLY A 25 -4.98 -2.54 14.29
N PRO A 26 -4.22 -2.28 15.37
CA PRO A 26 -4.78 -1.93 16.68
C PRO A 26 -5.59 -0.63 16.68
N TYR A 27 -5.24 0.34 15.84
CA TYR A 27 -6.01 1.59 15.71
C TYR A 27 -7.39 1.36 15.07
N PHE A 28 -7.46 0.48 14.08
CA PHE A 28 -8.67 0.21 13.29
C PHE A 28 -9.57 -0.89 13.88
N GLU A 29 -9.04 -1.79 14.70
CA GLU A 29 -9.81 -2.89 15.30
C GLU A 29 -11.02 -2.39 16.14
N PRO A 30 -10.90 -1.38 17.02
CA PRO A 30 -12.04 -0.82 17.76
C PRO A 30 -13.12 -0.24 16.84
N LEU A 31 -12.73 0.22 15.65
CA LEU A 31 -13.61 0.76 14.60
C LEU A 31 -14.29 -0.34 13.77
N GLY A 32 -14.03 -1.62 14.07
CA GLY A 32 -14.61 -2.75 13.36
C GLY A 32 -13.90 -3.08 12.05
N ILE A 33 -12.65 -2.67 11.88
CA ILE A 33 -11.84 -2.93 10.69
C ILE A 33 -10.67 -3.84 11.07
N LEU A 34 -10.56 -4.99 10.41
CA LEU A 34 -9.46 -5.94 10.59
C LEU A 34 -8.43 -5.74 9.47
N VAL A 35 -7.20 -5.38 9.85
CA VAL A 35 -6.12 -5.12 8.90
C VAL A 35 -5.29 -6.39 8.70
N ASP A 36 -5.05 -6.76 7.45
CA ASP A 36 -3.99 -7.68 7.04
C ASP A 36 -3.04 -6.96 6.09
N SER A 37 -1.77 -7.32 6.09
CA SER A 37 -0.77 -6.68 5.23
C SER A 37 0.27 -7.65 4.70
N ARG A 38 0.59 -7.50 3.41
CA ARG A 38 1.63 -8.24 2.70
C ARG A 38 2.58 -7.27 2.02
N CYS A 39 3.84 -7.67 1.85
CA CYS A 39 4.79 -6.91 1.05
C CYS A 39 4.73 -7.35 -0.42
N VAL A 40 5.05 -6.43 -1.33
CA VAL A 40 5.36 -6.77 -2.74
C VAL A 40 6.51 -7.77 -2.78
N ILE A 41 6.38 -8.82 -3.60
CA ILE A 41 7.46 -9.78 -3.79
C ILE A 41 8.41 -9.20 -4.84
N THR A 42 9.63 -8.83 -4.48
CA THR A 42 10.67 -8.48 -5.47
C THR A 42 11.46 -9.72 -5.89
N SER A 43 11.64 -9.92 -7.20
CA SER A 43 12.37 -11.01 -7.90
C SER A 43 12.98 -12.15 -7.04
N ARG A 44 12.48 -13.37 -7.28
CA ARG A 44 12.90 -14.66 -6.67
C ARG A 44 14.40 -14.98 -6.70
N LYS A 45 15.24 -14.23 -7.42
CA LYS A 45 16.69 -14.49 -7.56
C LYS A 45 17.55 -13.88 -6.44
N LYS A 46 17.03 -12.94 -5.66
CA LYS A 46 17.68 -12.43 -4.45
C LYS A 46 16.58 -12.33 -3.41
N HIS A 47 16.68 -13.07 -2.31
CA HIS A 47 15.72 -13.13 -1.20
C HIS A 47 15.52 -11.79 -0.46
N LYS A 48 15.44 -10.65 -1.16
CA LYS A 48 15.06 -9.35 -0.61
C LYS A 48 13.57 -9.19 -0.84
N LYS A 49 12.79 -9.10 0.25
CA LYS A 49 11.41 -8.64 0.23
C LYS A 49 11.44 -7.14 0.45
N GLY A 50 11.02 -6.35 -0.53
CA GLY A 50 10.84 -4.91 -0.37
C GLY A 50 11.28 -4.07 -1.56
N GLY A 51 10.55 -2.98 -1.78
CA GLY A 51 10.79 -2.00 -2.83
C GLY A 51 9.89 -2.20 -4.05
N LEU A 52 9.30 -1.14 -4.59
CA LEU A 52 8.42 -1.23 -5.77
C LEU A 52 9.25 -1.22 -7.07
N GLY A 53 10.20 -2.15 -7.20
CA GLY A 53 11.12 -2.17 -8.35
C GLY A 53 10.47 -2.49 -9.71
N ASN A 54 9.24 -3.02 -9.72
CA ASN A 54 8.47 -3.31 -10.93
C ASN A 54 6.97 -3.30 -10.63
N TYR A 55 6.25 -2.33 -11.21
CA TYR A 55 4.81 -2.19 -11.01
C TYR A 55 4.03 -3.45 -11.43
N LEU A 56 4.39 -4.06 -12.56
CA LEU A 56 3.67 -5.23 -13.08
C LEU A 56 3.72 -6.42 -12.11
N GLN A 57 4.81 -6.54 -11.34
CA GLN A 57 4.91 -7.57 -10.32
C GLN A 57 3.96 -7.29 -9.15
N ALA A 58 3.94 -6.05 -8.64
CA ALA A 58 3.01 -5.64 -7.60
C ALA A 58 1.53 -5.78 -8.03
N LYS A 59 1.21 -5.40 -9.28
CA LYS A 59 -0.11 -5.62 -9.89
C LYS A 59 -0.51 -7.09 -9.84
N ASN A 60 0.38 -7.98 -10.28
CA ASN A 60 0.10 -9.42 -10.29
C ASN A 60 -0.08 -9.99 -8.88
N ASP A 61 0.73 -9.55 -7.91
CA ASP A 61 0.61 -9.94 -6.51
C ASP A 61 -0.72 -9.47 -5.92
N LEU A 62 -1.14 -8.24 -6.21
CA LEU A 62 -2.42 -7.68 -5.77
C LEU A 62 -3.60 -8.44 -6.36
N ILE A 63 -3.63 -8.64 -7.69
CA ILE A 63 -4.70 -9.37 -8.38
C ILE A 63 -4.81 -10.80 -7.85
N ARG A 64 -3.67 -11.47 -7.64
CA ARG A 64 -3.64 -12.80 -7.04
C ARG A 64 -4.27 -12.78 -5.64
N TRP A 65 -3.90 -11.81 -4.81
CA TRP A 65 -4.43 -11.72 -3.45
C TRP A 65 -5.93 -11.39 -3.43
N ILE A 66 -6.41 -10.53 -4.33
CA ILE A 66 -7.83 -10.26 -4.55
C ILE A 66 -8.59 -11.56 -4.86
N SER A 67 -8.02 -12.41 -5.72
CA SER A 67 -8.61 -13.70 -6.06
C SER A 67 -8.64 -14.67 -4.87
N GLU A 68 -7.54 -14.77 -4.12
CA GLU A 68 -7.42 -15.62 -2.92
C GLU A 68 -8.46 -15.26 -1.84
N GLU A 69 -8.78 -13.97 -1.70
CA GLU A 69 -9.62 -13.46 -0.60
C GLU A 69 -11.06 -13.15 -1.00
N LYS A 70 -11.46 -13.50 -2.23
CA LYS A 70 -12.77 -13.14 -2.79
C LYS A 70 -13.94 -13.54 -1.89
N GLY A 71 -13.83 -14.68 -1.18
CA GLY A 71 -14.86 -15.18 -0.26
C GLY A 71 -15.09 -14.30 0.98
N ARG A 72 -14.08 -13.54 1.43
CA ARG A 72 -14.20 -12.60 2.55
C ARG A 72 -14.68 -11.21 2.13
N HIS A 73 -14.72 -10.94 0.82
CA HIS A 73 -15.04 -9.64 0.23
C HIS A 73 -14.32 -8.44 0.89
N PRO A 74 -13.00 -8.50 1.14
CA PRO A 74 -12.26 -7.42 1.80
C PRO A 74 -12.14 -6.17 0.92
N PHE A 75 -11.79 -5.05 1.54
CA PHE A 75 -11.21 -3.90 0.85
C PHE A 75 -9.71 -4.11 0.66
N PHE A 76 -9.16 -3.51 -0.39
CA PHE A 76 -7.73 -3.50 -0.66
C PHE A 76 -7.22 -2.08 -0.76
N THR A 77 -6.00 -1.86 -0.34
CA THR A 77 -5.27 -0.61 -0.53
C THR A 77 -3.78 -0.90 -0.69
N THR A 78 -3.00 0.12 -1.00
CA THR A 78 -1.53 0.06 -1.14
C THR A 78 -0.88 0.91 -0.06
N MET A 79 0.41 0.71 0.16
CA MET A 79 1.25 1.63 0.92
C MET A 79 2.57 1.74 0.17
N PHE A 80 2.56 2.54 -0.89
CA PHE A 80 3.67 2.76 -1.81
C PHE A 80 4.22 4.16 -1.66
N ASP A 81 5.54 4.32 -1.67
CA ASP A 81 6.17 5.64 -1.63
C ASP A 81 6.11 6.28 -3.03
N LEU A 82 5.58 7.51 -3.10
CA LEU A 82 5.51 8.31 -4.34
C LEU A 82 6.88 8.41 -5.03
N TYR A 83 7.95 8.57 -4.26
CA TYR A 83 9.29 8.79 -4.77
C TYR A 83 10.02 7.50 -5.16
N ALA A 84 9.51 6.35 -4.71
CA ALA A 84 10.02 5.03 -5.07
C ALA A 84 9.22 4.35 -6.20
N LEU A 85 8.15 4.98 -6.71
CA LEU A 85 7.36 4.42 -7.79
C LEU A 85 8.21 4.18 -9.05
N PRO A 86 8.08 3.00 -9.70
CA PRO A 86 8.86 2.68 -10.89
C PRO A 86 8.29 3.38 -12.13
N ASN A 87 9.15 3.61 -13.13
CA ASN A 87 8.73 4.29 -14.38
C ASN A 87 7.62 3.57 -15.14
N ASN A 88 7.41 2.27 -14.91
CA ASN A 88 6.35 1.49 -15.52
C ASN A 88 5.02 1.51 -14.73
N PHE A 89 4.90 2.41 -13.75
CA PHE A 89 3.65 2.67 -13.04
C PHE A 89 2.61 3.34 -13.97
N PRO A 90 1.30 3.10 -13.80
CA PRO A 90 0.28 3.67 -14.68
C PRO A 90 0.35 5.20 -14.74
N LYS A 91 0.38 5.75 -15.96
CA LYS A 91 0.45 7.20 -16.24
C LYS A 91 1.63 7.92 -15.56
N PHE A 92 2.73 7.22 -15.27
CA PHE A 92 3.88 7.81 -14.55
C PHE A 92 4.49 9.01 -15.27
N GLU A 93 4.76 8.91 -16.57
CA GLU A 93 5.34 10.02 -17.36
C GLU A 93 4.43 11.25 -17.42
N GLU A 94 3.11 11.05 -17.44
CA GLU A 94 2.13 12.13 -17.40
C GLU A 94 2.13 12.82 -16.03
N SER A 95 2.28 12.04 -14.96
CA SER A 95 2.34 12.54 -13.59
C SER A 95 3.52 13.51 -13.36
N LEU A 96 4.63 13.34 -14.10
CA LEU A 96 5.80 14.20 -13.99
C LEU A 96 5.52 15.66 -14.42
N LYS A 97 4.43 15.88 -15.17
CA LYS A 97 4.01 17.23 -15.59
C LYS A 97 3.19 17.95 -14.51
N ILE A 98 2.76 17.24 -13.47
CA ILE A 98 1.97 17.78 -12.37
C ILE A 98 2.93 18.27 -11.28
N ILE A 99 3.03 19.59 -11.15
CA ILE A 99 3.95 20.23 -10.19
C ILE A 99 3.47 20.06 -8.74
N ASP A 100 2.16 20.15 -8.54
CA ASP A 100 1.57 20.02 -7.21
C ASP A 100 1.63 18.54 -6.75
N PRO A 101 2.31 18.25 -5.63
CA PRO A 101 2.53 16.88 -5.18
C PRO A 101 1.25 16.15 -4.78
N TYR A 102 0.29 16.86 -4.16
CA TYR A 102 -0.98 16.25 -3.76
C TYR A 102 -1.83 15.91 -4.98
N LYS A 103 -1.88 16.80 -5.97
CA LYS A 103 -2.55 16.51 -7.25
C LYS A 103 -1.86 15.39 -8.02
N ARG A 104 -0.53 15.28 -7.90
CA ARG A 104 0.22 14.19 -8.52
C ARG A 104 -0.12 12.84 -7.89
N VAL A 105 -0.23 12.79 -6.56
CA VAL A 105 -0.69 11.59 -5.84
C VAL A 105 -2.12 11.22 -6.25
N GLU A 106 -3.06 12.15 -6.19
CA GLU A 106 -4.44 11.91 -6.60
C GLU A 106 -4.53 11.39 -8.05
N PHE A 107 -3.75 11.98 -8.96
CA PHE A 107 -3.68 11.53 -10.34
C PHE A 107 -3.15 10.09 -10.47
N LEU A 108 -2.09 9.74 -9.75
CA LEU A 108 -1.48 8.41 -9.76
C LEU A 108 -2.37 7.36 -9.08
N GLU A 109 -3.05 7.73 -7.99
CA GLU A 109 -4.04 6.88 -7.32
C GLU A 109 -5.21 6.57 -8.26
N ASN A 110 -5.75 7.57 -8.96
CA ASN A 110 -6.79 7.34 -9.97
C ASN A 110 -6.30 6.44 -11.10
N ALA A 111 -5.08 6.65 -11.60
CA ALA A 111 -4.48 5.80 -12.63
C ALA A 111 -4.32 4.34 -12.15
N LEU A 112 -3.93 4.14 -10.89
CA LEU A 112 -3.79 2.83 -10.28
C LEU A 112 -5.16 2.17 -10.04
N PHE A 113 -6.17 2.92 -9.62
CA PHE A 113 -7.55 2.42 -9.49
C PHE A 113 -8.09 1.91 -10.82
N GLU A 114 -7.97 2.72 -11.88
CA GLU A 114 -8.41 2.36 -13.25
C GLU A 114 -7.68 1.11 -13.78
N ASP A 115 -6.37 0.98 -13.51
CA ASP A 115 -5.57 -0.14 -14.02
C ASP A 115 -5.82 -1.47 -13.28
N ILE A 116 -6.19 -1.42 -11.99
CA ILE A 116 -6.58 -2.60 -11.20
C ILE A 116 -8.05 -2.98 -11.41
N ASP A 117 -8.92 -2.00 -11.67
CA ASP A 117 -10.34 -2.18 -11.99
C ASP A 117 -11.09 -3.09 -10.99
N TYR A 118 -10.96 -2.78 -9.70
CA TYR A 118 -11.63 -3.52 -8.63
C TYR A 118 -12.38 -2.58 -7.70
N LEU A 119 -13.70 -2.74 -7.59
CA LEU A 119 -14.59 -1.82 -6.86
C LEU A 119 -14.19 -1.57 -5.39
N LYS A 120 -13.63 -2.57 -4.70
CA LYS A 120 -13.21 -2.43 -3.29
C LYS A 120 -11.72 -2.15 -3.14
N PHE A 121 -11.05 -1.73 -4.22
CA PHE A 121 -9.69 -1.24 -4.16
C PHE A 121 -9.70 0.27 -3.99
N ILE A 122 -9.00 0.76 -2.97
CA ILE A 122 -8.83 2.18 -2.67
C ILE A 122 -7.32 2.40 -2.63
N PRO A 123 -6.69 2.83 -3.74
CA PRO A 123 -5.25 3.06 -3.77
C PRO A 123 -4.82 4.09 -2.74
N TYR A 124 -3.65 3.88 -2.16
CA TYR A 124 -3.00 4.88 -1.30
C TYR A 124 -1.51 4.95 -1.63
N ILE A 125 -1.05 6.15 -1.96
CA ILE A 125 0.34 6.47 -2.26
C ILE A 125 0.82 7.49 -1.23
N GLN A 126 1.90 7.15 -0.53
CA GLN A 126 2.49 7.99 0.50
C GLN A 126 3.25 9.14 -0.15
N LEU A 127 2.75 10.36 0.08
CA LEU A 127 3.42 11.59 -0.36
C LEU A 127 4.60 11.97 0.53
N HIS A 128 4.44 11.83 1.85
CA HIS A 128 5.45 12.23 2.83
C HIS A 128 6.32 11.03 3.18
N GLU A 129 7.59 11.28 3.50
CA GLU A 129 8.49 10.24 3.99
C GLU A 129 7.86 9.53 5.20
N PHE A 130 7.96 8.20 5.21
CA PHE A 130 7.44 7.33 6.27
C PHE A 130 7.87 7.79 7.69
N GLU A 131 9.04 8.44 7.80
CA GLU A 131 9.55 9.02 9.04
C GLU A 131 8.60 10.06 9.66
N ALA A 132 7.86 10.83 8.87
CA ALA A 132 6.87 11.77 9.38
C ALA A 132 5.66 11.07 10.03
N LEU A 133 5.28 9.87 9.54
CA LEU A 133 4.24 9.04 10.14
C LEU A 133 4.74 8.37 11.42
N LEU A 134 6.01 7.94 11.46
CA LEU A 134 6.64 7.43 12.67
C LEU A 134 6.75 8.52 13.77
N LEU A 135 7.10 9.75 13.40
CA LEU A 135 7.23 10.87 14.33
C LEU A 135 5.89 11.38 14.87
N ALA A 136 4.76 11.00 14.27
CA ALA A 136 3.43 11.29 14.83
C ALA A 136 3.16 10.49 16.12
N ASN A 137 3.91 9.41 16.37
CA ASN A 137 3.96 8.72 17.65
C ASN A 137 5.42 8.29 17.96
N PRO A 138 6.22 9.15 18.62
CA PRO A 138 7.65 8.93 18.82
C PRO A 138 7.98 7.67 19.64
N GLU A 139 7.03 7.08 20.36
CA GLU A 139 7.26 5.80 21.06
C GLU A 139 7.48 4.62 20.08
N ILE A 140 7.00 4.73 18.84
CA ILE A 140 7.15 3.68 17.81
C ILE A 140 8.60 3.59 17.31
N LEU A 141 9.36 4.70 17.34
CA LEU A 141 10.77 4.73 16.91
C LEU A 141 11.68 3.86 17.78
N LEU A 142 11.29 3.57 19.02
CA LEU A 142 12.06 2.70 19.92
C LEU A 142 12.00 1.21 19.54
N TRP A 143 11.09 0.81 18.63
CA TRP A 143 10.95 -0.57 18.16
C TRP A 143 11.63 -0.84 16.80
N SER A 144 11.93 0.22 16.02
CA SER A 144 12.50 0.11 14.68
C SER A 144 14.04 0.27 14.61
N MET A 145 14.70 0.43 15.76
CA MET A 145 16.15 0.45 15.93
C MET A 145 16.63 -0.82 16.64
#